data_AF-Q8WNX2-F1
#
_entry.id   AF-Q8WNX2-F1
#
_cell.length_a   1.000
_cell.length_b   1.000
_cell.length_c   1.000
_cell.angle_alpha   90.00
_cell.angle_beta   90.00
_cell.angle_gamma   90.00
#
_symmetry.space_group_name_H-M   'P 1'
#
loop_
_entity.id
_entity.type
_entity.pdbx_description
1 polymer ?
#
loop_
_entity_poly.entity_id
_entity_poly.type
_entity_poly.pdbx_seq_one_letter_code
_entity_poly.pdbx_strand_id
1 'polypeptide(L)' 'FSAAQKRACNTATCVTHRLAGLLSRSGGMVKSNFVPTDVGSKAFGRRRRELQA' A
#
# COMPACT_ATOMS: atom_id res chain seq x y z
N PHE A 1 -3.00 -14.47 13.56
CA PHE A 1 -2.45 -13.82 12.34
C PHE A 1 -1.33 -12.87 12.74
N SER A 2 -0.12 -13.38 12.96
CA SER A 2 1.05 -12.52 13.21
C SER A 2 1.49 -11.92 11.88
N ALA A 3 1.30 -10.62 11.70
CA ALA A 3 2.02 -9.91 10.66
C ALA A 3 3.49 -9.93 11.07
N ALA A 4 4.27 -10.87 10.54
CA ALA A 4 5.71 -10.86 10.70
C ALA A 4 6.23 -9.55 10.09
N GLN A 5 6.57 -8.58 10.95
CA GLN A 5 7.08 -7.30 10.50
C GLN A 5 8.47 -7.55 9.88
N LYS A 6 8.51 -7.68 8.55
CA LYS A 6 9.75 -7.93 7.81
C LYS A 6 10.76 -6.86 8.20
N ARG A 7 11.86 -7.26 8.83
CA ARG A 7 12.97 -6.36 9.20
C ARG A 7 13.52 -5.75 7.92
N ALA A 8 13.52 -4.42 7.83
CA ALA A 8 14.05 -3.72 6.67
C ALA A 8 15.57 -3.90 6.63
N CYS A 9 16.10 -4.71 5.71
CA CYS A 9 17.54 -5.00 5.61
C CYS A 9 18.29 -3.93 4.80
N ASN A 10 19.09 -3.06 5.43
CA ASN A 10 19.76 -1.91 4.78
C ASN A 10 21.12 -2.23 4.11
N THR A 11 21.53 -3.50 4.06
CA THR A 11 22.81 -3.88 3.42
C THR A 11 22.70 -3.85 1.90
N ALA A 12 23.82 -3.62 1.21
CA ALA A 12 23.89 -3.63 -0.26
C ALA A 12 23.40 -4.96 -0.85
N THR A 13 23.66 -6.08 -0.17
CA THR A 13 23.20 -7.41 -0.57
C THR A 13 21.68 -7.56 -0.58
N CYS A 14 20.97 -6.80 0.26
CA CYS A 14 19.51 -6.85 0.36
C CYS A 14 18.78 -5.93 -0.63
N VAL A 15 19.50 -5.16 -1.44
CA VAL A 15 18.91 -4.20 -2.40
C VAL A 15 18.00 -4.92 -3.38
N THR A 16 18.40 -6.08 -3.91
CA THR A 16 17.57 -6.88 -4.83
C THR A 16 16.27 -7.35 -4.17
N HIS A 17 16.33 -7.81 -2.91
CA HIS A 17 15.13 -8.21 -2.17
C HIS A 17 14.20 -7.03 -1.86
N ARG A 18 14.77 -5.86 -1.54
CA ARG A 18 13.99 -4.64 -1.34
C ARG A 18 13.30 -4.21 -2.62
N LEU A 19 14.03 -4.22 -3.72
CA LEU A 19 13.51 -3.89 -5.04
C LEU A 19 12.38 -4.84 -5.43
N ALA A 20 12.58 -6.15 -5.30
CA ALA A 20 11.54 -7.15 -5.53
C ALA A 20 10.29 -6.86 -4.68
N GLY A 21 10.46 -6.58 -3.39
CA GLY A 21 9.33 -6.22 -2.51
C GLY A 21 8.63 -4.92 -2.94
N LEU A 22 9.37 -3.92 -3.41
CA LEU A 22 8.84 -2.66 -3.92
C LEU A 22 8.01 -2.88 -5.19
N LEU A 23 8.53 -3.66 -6.13
CA LEU A 23 7.84 -4.01 -7.37
C LEU A 23 6.60 -4.86 -7.11
N SER A 24 6.66 -5.83 -6.20
CA SER A 24 5.46 -6.61 -5.82
C SER A 24 4.36 -5.74 -5.21
N ARG A 25 4.71 -4.69 -4.44
CA ARG A 25 3.72 -3.75 -3.86
C ARG A 25 3.23 -2.71 -4.86
N SER A 26 4.10 -2.24 -5.74
CA SER A 26 3.86 -1.04 -6.56
C SER A 26 3.59 -1.36 -8.02
N GLY A 27 3.72 -2.62 -8.46
CA GLY A 27 3.53 -3.02 -9.86
C GLY A 27 2.15 -2.66 -10.41
N GLY A 28 1.12 -2.63 -9.56
CA GLY A 28 -0.23 -2.16 -9.93
C GLY A 28 -0.36 -0.64 -10.07
N MET A 29 0.55 0.15 -9.48
CA MET A 29 0.52 1.62 -9.54
C MET A 29 1.12 2.19 -10.83
N VAL A 30 1.92 1.40 -11.55
CA VAL A 30 2.59 1.81 -12.80
C VAL A 30 1.68 1.60 -14.03
N LYS A 31 0.50 1.01 -13.86
CA LYS A 31 -0.45 0.81 -14.96
C LYS A 31 -1.05 2.15 -15.38
N SER A 32 -1.19 2.38 -16.68
CA SER A 32 -1.78 3.61 -17.25
C SER A 32 -3.22 3.90 -16.79
N ASN A 33 -3.91 2.90 -16.23
CA ASN A 33 -5.26 3.01 -15.67
C ASN A 33 -5.27 3.02 -14.13
N PHE A 34 -4.16 3.43 -13.50
CA PHE A 34 -4.09 3.52 -12.05
C PHE A 34 -5.02 4.62 -11.53
N VAL A 35 -5.97 4.24 -10.67
CA VAL A 35 -6.79 5.19 -9.91
C VAL A 35 -6.13 5.39 -8.54
N PRO A 36 -5.59 6.58 -8.26
CA PRO A 36 -5.00 6.87 -6.95
C PRO A 36 -6.03 6.64 -5.84
N THR A 37 -5.57 6.14 -4.70
CA THR A 37 -6.42 6.07 -3.51
C THR A 37 -6.77 7.49 -3.11
N ASP A 38 -8.07 7.80 -3.00
CA ASP A 38 -8.53 9.08 -2.50
C ASP A 38 -8.11 9.22 -1.03
N VAL A 39 -7.34 10.26 -0.75
CA VAL A 39 -6.83 10.60 0.59
C VAL A 39 -7.37 11.95 1.07
N GLY A 40 -8.39 12.49 0.39
CA GLY A 40 -9.01 13.77 0.72
C GLY A 40 -9.70 13.76 2.10
N SER A 41 -10.11 14.95 2.54
CA SER A 41 -10.77 15.16 3.84
C SER A 41 -12.08 14.38 4.01
N LYS A 42 -12.70 13.93 2.91
CA LYS A 42 -13.89 13.07 2.90
C LYS A 42 -13.58 11.56 2.83
N ALA A 43 -12.37 11.18 2.41
CA ALA A 43 -11.98 9.78 2.25
C ALA A 43 -11.70 9.10 3.58
N PHE A 44 -11.06 9.83 4.51
CA PHE A 44 -10.79 9.39 5.87
C PHE A 44 -11.73 10.06 6.87
N GLY A 45 -13.04 9.90 6.68
CA GLY A 45 -14.05 10.26 7.68
C GLY A 45 -14.50 9.05 8.50
N ARG A 46 -15.01 9.25 9.72
CA ARG A 46 -15.89 8.26 10.36
C ARG A 46 -16.96 7.92 9.33
N ARG A 47 -17.02 6.65 8.88
CA ARG A 47 -18.10 6.16 8.01
C ARG A 47 -19.41 6.76 8.52
N ARG A 48 -20.04 7.67 7.76
CA ARG A 48 -21.48 7.81 7.88
C ARG A 48 -21.96 6.40 7.55
N ARG A 49 -22.39 5.66 8.57
CA ARG A 49 -23.24 4.51 8.34
C ARG A 49 -24.41 5.10 7.58
N GLU A 50 -24.46 4.92 6.28
CA GLU A 50 -25.70 5.07 5.57
C GLU A 50 -26.61 4.01 6.19
N LEU A 51 -27.33 4.42 7.23
CA LEU A 51 -28.56 3.77 7.63
C LEU A 51 -29.41 3.83 6.36
N GLN A 52 -29.43 2.73 5.63
CA GLN A 52 -30.49 2.45 4.68
C GLN A 52 -31.79 2.63 5.47
N ALA A 53 -32.50 3.71 5.14
CA ALA A 53 -33.89 3.90 5.52
C ALA A 53 -34.75 3.23 4.45
#